data_AF-A0A7C3WKY4-F1
#
_entry.id   AF-A0A7C3WKY4-F1
#
_cell.length_a   1.000
_cell.length_b   1.000
_cell.length_c   1.000
_cell.angle_alpha   90.00
_cell.angle_beta   90.00
_cell.angle_gamma   90.00
#
_symmetry.space_group_name_H-M   'P 1'
#
loop_
_entity.id
_entity.type
_entity.pdbx_description
1 polymer ?
#
loop_
_entity_poly.entity_id
_entity_poly.type
_entity_poly.pdbx_seq_one_letter_code
_entity_poly.pdbx_strand_id
1 'polypeptide(L)'
;MVKVRTVLLYLIAAIVALIPLAPLGLLFALALSEHPVYVRGFTLANFEFLRTGVLFPDDPHRSKLYPNVYTAAMNTLLLALGNMALVTLVSSMAGYVISRYSFRGRSALLGTFLVIHGVPASVLLIALYYLLKTTGLLNTLLGGGSGEDGCGPPAGRLGAEGLLRRYPVGHGDRGAGRRD
;
A
#
# COMPACT_ATOMS: atom_id res chain seq x y z
N MET A 1 -22.01 12.59 43.41
CA MET A 1 -22.84 11.46 42.97
C MET A 1 -22.83 11.40 41.44
N VAL A 2 -22.21 10.36 40.85
CA VAL A 2 -22.20 10.19 39.39
C VAL A 2 -23.63 9.88 38.94
N LYS A 3 -24.16 10.65 37.99
CA LYS A 3 -25.54 10.45 37.47
C LYS A 3 -25.59 9.13 36.69
N VAL A 4 -26.61 8.31 36.93
CA VAL A 4 -26.80 6.99 36.26
C VAL A 4 -26.69 7.08 34.74
N ARG A 5 -27.20 8.18 34.15
CA ARG A 5 -27.05 8.50 32.72
C ARG A 5 -25.59 8.56 32.25
N THR A 6 -24.69 9.11 33.06
CA THR A 6 -23.27 9.23 32.74
C THR A 6 -22.59 7.85 32.75
N VAL A 7 -22.92 6.99 33.73
CA VAL A 7 -22.42 5.62 33.78
C VAL A 7 -22.89 4.81 32.57
N LEU A 8 -24.16 4.95 32.18
CA LEU A 8 -24.72 4.30 31.00
C LEU A 8 -24.03 4.75 29.71
N LEU A 9 -23.79 6.05 29.53
CA LEU A 9 -23.07 6.58 28.36
C LEU A 9 -21.64 6.05 28.29
N TYR A 10 -20.94 5.92 29.42
CA TYR A 10 -19.60 5.33 29.45
C TYR A 10 -19.59 3.83 29.12
N LEU A 11 -20.58 3.06 29.58
CA LEU A 11 -20.71 1.64 29.22
C LEU A 11 -20.93 1.47 27.71
N ILE A 12 -21.81 2.29 27.11
CA ILE A 12 -22.04 2.26 25.66
C ILE A 12 -20.77 2.67 24.92
N ALA A 13 -20.11 3.75 25.34
CA ALA A 13 -18.86 4.20 24.74
C ALA A 13 -17.75 3.12 24.85
N ALA A 14 -17.67 2.40 25.97
CA ALA A 14 -16.72 1.31 26.17
C ALA A 14 -16.99 0.14 25.22
N ILE A 15 -18.25 -0.24 25.02
CA ILE A 15 -18.63 -1.28 24.06
C ILE A 15 -18.27 -0.85 22.63
N VAL A 16 -18.60 0.40 22.26
CA VAL A 16 -18.26 0.94 20.93
C VAL A 16 -16.75 1.02 20.71
N ALA A 17 -15.98 1.40 21.73
CA ALA A 17 -14.52 1.42 21.67
C ALA A 17 -13.91 0.02 21.59
N LEU A 18 -14.57 -1.01 22.15
CA LEU A 18 -14.08 -2.39 22.11
C LEU A 18 -14.12 -2.99 20.69
N ILE A 19 -15.06 -2.53 19.85
CA ILE A 19 -15.22 -3.02 18.47
C ILE A 19 -13.93 -2.85 17.63
N PRO A 20 -13.30 -1.66 17.54
CA PRO A 20 -12.02 -1.50 16.86
C PRO A 20 -10.82 -2.02 17.68
N LEU A 21 -10.91 -2.07 19.01
CA LEU A 21 -9.81 -2.55 19.85
C LEU A 21 -9.62 -4.07 19.75
N ALA A 22 -10.69 -4.85 19.57
CA ALA A 22 -10.60 -6.30 19.46
C ALA A 22 -9.67 -6.80 18.33
N PRO A 23 -9.84 -6.36 17.05
CA PRO A 23 -8.92 -6.77 15.98
C PRO A 23 -7.51 -6.21 16.19
N LEU A 24 -7.37 -5.02 16.78
CA LEU A 24 -6.06 -4.41 17.03
C LEU A 24 -5.29 -5.18 18.12
N GLY A 25 -5.99 -5.62 19.18
CA GLY A 25 -5.45 -6.49 20.21
C GLY A 25 -5.06 -7.87 19.67
N LEU A 26 -5.85 -8.42 18.73
CA LEU A 26 -5.51 -9.67 18.05
C LEU A 26 -4.23 -9.53 17.20
N LEU A 27 -4.10 -8.45 16.42
CA LEU A 27 -2.89 -8.20 15.63
C LEU A 27 -1.66 -8.04 16.52
N PHE A 28 -1.82 -7.36 17.66
CA PHE A 28 -0.75 -7.24 18.65
C PHE A 28 -0.37 -8.61 19.24
N ALA A 29 -1.36 -9.44 19.60
CA ALA A 29 -1.10 -10.79 20.10
C ALA A 29 -0.43 -11.69 19.05
N LEU A 30 -0.80 -11.57 17.78
CA LEU A 30 -0.18 -12.30 16.67
C LEU A 30 1.27 -11.84 16.43
N ALA A 31 1.59 -10.56 16.65
CA ALA A 31 2.96 -10.07 16.51
C ALA A 31 3.94 -10.73 17.51
N LEU A 32 3.45 -11.18 18.68
CA LEU A 32 4.24 -11.91 19.68
C LEU A 32 4.06 -13.44 19.58
N SER A 33 3.24 -13.93 18.66
CA SER A 33 2.94 -15.36 18.48
C SER A 33 3.97 -16.04 17.58
N GLU A 34 4.21 -17.33 17.80
CA GLU A 34 5.06 -18.15 16.93
C GLU A 34 4.40 -18.47 15.59
N HIS A 35 3.07 -18.42 15.54
CA HIS A 35 2.30 -18.72 14.34
C HIS A 35 1.61 -17.48 13.75
N PRO A 36 1.59 -17.34 12.41
CA PRO A 36 1.09 -16.13 11.75
C PRO A 36 -0.45 -15.98 11.75
N VAL A 37 -1.20 -17.03 12.08
CA VAL A 37 -2.67 -17.05 11.94
C VAL A 37 -3.40 -17.29 13.28
N TYR A 38 -2.74 -17.91 14.25
CA TYR A 38 -3.33 -18.21 15.56
C TYR A 38 -2.35 -17.85 16.67
N VAL A 39 -2.86 -17.37 17.80
CA VAL A 39 -2.04 -16.99 18.96
C VAL A 39 -1.63 -18.27 19.69
N ARG A 40 -0.35 -18.65 19.57
CA ARG A 40 0.22 -19.79 20.28
C ARG A 40 1.72 -19.55 20.46
N GLY A 41 2.18 -19.83 21.67
CA GLY A 41 3.56 -19.54 22.06
C GLY A 41 3.82 -18.05 22.24
N PHE A 42 5.07 -17.73 22.59
CA PHE A 42 5.54 -16.36 22.75
C PHE A 42 6.94 -16.26 22.15
N THR A 43 7.11 -15.40 21.15
CA THR A 43 8.39 -15.18 20.48
C THR A 43 8.65 -13.71 20.22
N LEU A 44 9.93 -13.32 20.31
CA LEU A 44 10.43 -12.00 19.89
C LEU A 44 11.17 -12.06 18.55
N ALA A 45 11.31 -13.24 17.94
CA ALA A 45 11.98 -13.41 16.64
C ALA A 45 11.30 -12.60 15.53
N ASN A 46 9.98 -12.39 15.64
CA ASN A 46 9.20 -11.55 14.72
C ASN A 46 9.68 -10.08 14.66
N PHE A 47 10.46 -9.60 15.64
CA PHE A 47 10.99 -8.23 15.68
C PHE A 47 12.43 -8.12 15.17
N GLU A 48 13.05 -9.24 14.79
CA GLU A 48 14.45 -9.25 14.36
C GLU A 48 14.65 -8.48 13.04
N PHE A 49 13.59 -8.36 12.21
CA PHE A 49 13.58 -7.51 11.03
C PHE A 49 13.87 -6.04 11.34
N LEU A 50 13.53 -5.55 12.55
CA LEU A 50 13.85 -4.18 12.93
C LEU A 50 15.37 -4.01 13.04
N ARG A 51 16.10 -5.04 13.45
CA ARG A 51 17.55 -4.95 13.57
C ARG A 51 18.25 -5.12 12.22
N THR A 52 17.79 -6.06 11.40
CA THR A 52 18.44 -6.42 10.13
C THR A 52 17.92 -5.65 8.92
N GLY A 53 16.71 -5.09 9.00
CA GLY A 53 16.01 -4.45 7.89
C GLY A 53 15.48 -5.43 6.84
N VAL A 54 15.60 -6.74 7.07
CA VAL A 54 15.21 -7.81 6.13
C VAL A 54 14.00 -8.55 6.70
N LEU A 55 12.91 -8.64 5.92
CA LEU A 55 11.65 -9.26 6.38
C LEU A 55 11.72 -10.80 6.47
N PHE A 56 12.50 -11.45 5.61
CA PHE A 56 12.57 -12.92 5.54
C PHE A 56 14.04 -13.38 5.52
N PRO A 57 14.69 -13.44 6.69
CA PRO A 57 16.09 -13.90 6.79
C PRO A 57 16.27 -15.35 6.35
N ASP A 58 15.29 -16.21 6.66
CA ASP A 58 15.40 -17.67 6.47
C ASP A 58 15.24 -18.13 5.00
N ASP A 59 14.63 -17.29 4.15
CA ASP A 59 14.32 -17.61 2.75
C ASP A 59 15.13 -16.73 1.77
N PRO A 60 16.24 -17.20 1.18
CA PRO A 60 17.08 -16.42 0.25
C PRO A 60 16.39 -16.01 -1.06
N HIS A 61 15.27 -16.66 -1.40
CA HIS A 61 14.44 -16.30 -2.56
C HIS A 61 13.48 -15.15 -2.25
N ARG A 62 12.94 -15.07 -1.02
CA ARG A 62 12.01 -14.01 -0.61
C ARG A 62 12.74 -12.75 -0.20
N SER A 63 13.91 -12.87 0.43
CA SER A 63 14.72 -11.71 0.83
C SER A 63 15.19 -10.84 -0.34
N LYS A 64 15.32 -11.40 -1.55
CA LYS A 64 15.64 -10.63 -2.77
C LYS A 64 14.42 -9.96 -3.42
N LEU A 65 13.22 -10.45 -3.14
CA LEU A 65 11.98 -9.91 -3.73
C LEU A 65 11.50 -8.67 -2.97
N TYR A 66 11.70 -8.64 -1.66
CA TYR A 66 11.29 -7.53 -0.81
C TYR A 66 12.46 -6.59 -0.53
N PRO A 67 12.34 -5.28 -0.83
CA PRO A 67 13.36 -4.30 -0.49
C PRO A 67 13.50 -4.17 1.03
N ASN A 68 14.64 -3.62 1.47
CA ASN A 68 14.88 -3.36 2.88
C ASN A 68 13.78 -2.45 3.47
N VAL A 69 13.30 -2.81 4.66
CA VAL A 69 12.22 -2.10 5.36
C VAL A 69 12.55 -0.63 5.54
N TYR A 70 13.81 -0.29 5.83
CA TYR A 70 14.24 1.09 6.03
C TYR A 70 14.18 1.92 4.75
N THR A 71 14.53 1.33 3.61
CA THR A 71 14.44 2.01 2.31
C THR A 71 12.98 2.26 1.95
N ALA A 72 12.11 1.26 2.11
CA ALA A 72 10.67 1.42 1.88
C ALA A 72 10.04 2.46 2.82
N ALA A 73 10.42 2.44 4.10
CA ALA A 73 9.96 3.42 5.09
C ALA A 73 10.42 4.85 4.73
N MET A 74 11.69 5.03 4.34
CA MET A 74 12.21 6.36 3.98
C MET A 74 11.53 6.91 2.71
N ASN A 75 11.32 6.06 1.70
CA ASN A 75 10.64 6.41 0.47
C ASN A 75 9.21 6.90 0.71
N THR A 76 8.45 6.14 1.51
CA THR A 76 7.07 6.48 1.86
C THR A 76 7.00 7.70 2.77
N LEU A 77 7.96 7.87 3.69
CA LEU A 77 8.06 9.05 4.55
C LEU A 77 8.31 10.33 3.73
N LEU A 78 9.28 10.31 2.80
CA LEU A 78 9.57 11.45 1.94
C LEU A 78 8.36 11.82 1.07
N LEU A 79 7.71 10.82 0.48
CA LEU A 79 6.50 11.02 -0.32
C LEU A 79 5.35 11.59 0.51
N ALA A 80 5.13 11.04 1.72
CA ALA A 80 4.07 11.50 2.62
C ALA A 80 4.30 12.93 3.09
N LEU A 81 5.54 13.29 3.46
CA LEU A 81 5.89 14.65 3.87
C LEU A 81 5.75 15.65 2.72
N GLY A 82 6.22 15.29 1.51
CA GLY A 82 6.06 16.13 0.33
C GLY A 82 4.59 16.36 -0.02
N ASN A 83 3.79 15.29 0.00
CA ASN A 83 2.35 15.38 -0.22
C ASN A 83 1.64 16.21 0.86
N MET A 84 1.98 16.00 2.14
CA MET A 84 1.42 16.76 3.26
C MET A 84 1.70 18.26 3.11
N ALA A 85 2.95 18.63 2.81
CA ALA A 85 3.34 20.02 2.65
C ALA A 85 2.59 20.68 1.49
N LEU A 86 2.56 20.03 0.33
CA LEU A 86 1.87 20.55 -0.87
C LEU A 86 0.37 20.71 -0.62
N VAL A 87 -0.30 19.67 -0.12
CA VAL A 87 -1.75 19.68 0.12
C VAL A 87 -2.12 20.71 1.19
N THR A 88 -1.33 20.83 2.25
CA THR A 88 -1.59 21.82 3.33
C THR A 88 -1.43 23.25 2.82
N LEU A 89 -0.40 23.54 2.03
CA LEU A 89 -0.21 24.86 1.43
C LEU A 89 -1.37 25.23 0.51
N VAL A 90 -1.73 24.36 -0.43
CA VAL A 90 -2.82 24.63 -1.37
C VAL A 90 -4.18 24.72 -0.64
N SER A 91 -4.45 23.81 0.30
CA SER A 91 -5.71 23.79 1.05
C SER A 91 -5.85 24.98 1.99
N SER A 92 -4.76 25.44 2.61
CA SER A 92 -4.79 26.63 3.47
C SER A 92 -5.04 27.90 2.66
N MET A 93 -4.43 28.05 1.48
CA MET A 93 -4.69 29.18 0.58
C MET A 93 -6.14 29.16 0.06
N ALA A 94 -6.62 28.00 -0.41
CA ALA A 94 -7.99 27.85 -0.88
C ALA A 94 -9.01 28.09 0.26
N GLY A 95 -8.75 27.52 1.43
CA GLY A 95 -9.57 27.69 2.63
C GLY A 95 -9.62 29.14 3.10
N TYR A 96 -8.50 29.87 3.04
CA TYR A 96 -8.44 31.29 3.40
C TYR A 96 -9.34 32.13 2.49
N VAL A 97 -9.27 31.93 1.17
CA VAL A 97 -10.11 32.67 0.22
C VAL A 97 -11.60 32.38 0.46
N ILE A 98 -11.97 31.12 0.63
CA ILE A 98 -13.36 30.72 0.89
C ILE A 98 -13.86 31.28 2.23
N SER A 99 -13.00 31.33 3.24
CA SER A 99 -13.36 31.83 4.57
C SER A 99 -13.52 33.34 4.62
N ARG A 100 -12.68 34.10 3.91
CA ARG A 100 -12.62 35.57 4.02
C ARG A 100 -13.44 36.30 2.94
N TYR A 101 -13.60 35.73 1.75
CA TYR A 101 -14.31 36.37 0.66
C TYR A 101 -15.71 35.77 0.45
N SER A 102 -16.74 36.61 0.50
CA SER A 102 -18.12 36.24 0.20
C SER A 102 -18.44 36.50 -1.28
N PHE A 103 -18.26 35.49 -2.12
CA PHE A 103 -18.62 35.53 -3.55
C PHE A 103 -19.92 34.75 -3.83
N ARG A 104 -20.67 35.18 -4.85
CA ARG A 104 -22.00 34.61 -5.20
C ARG A 104 -22.00 33.12 -5.57
N GLY A 105 -20.85 32.53 -5.91
CA GLY A 105 -20.70 31.11 -6.27
C GLY A 105 -20.23 30.17 -5.14
N ARG A 106 -20.13 30.63 -3.89
CA ARG A 106 -19.53 29.84 -2.79
C ARG A 106 -20.25 28.53 -2.52
N SER A 107 -21.57 28.55 -2.50
CA SER A 107 -22.38 27.34 -2.25
C SER A 107 -22.25 26.32 -3.38
N ALA A 108 -22.13 26.80 -4.62
CA ALA A 108 -21.94 25.93 -5.78
C ALA A 108 -20.55 25.25 -5.75
N LEU A 109 -19.48 26.02 -5.44
CA LEU A 109 -18.13 25.43 -5.32
C LEU A 109 -18.07 24.36 -4.23
N LEU A 110 -18.59 24.65 -3.03
CA LEU A 110 -18.61 23.68 -1.94
C LEU A 110 -19.44 22.44 -2.30
N GLY A 111 -20.59 22.62 -2.95
CA GLY A 111 -21.40 21.50 -3.46
C GLY A 111 -20.64 20.63 -4.46
N THR A 112 -19.92 21.22 -5.42
CA THR A 112 -19.10 20.48 -6.38
C THR A 112 -17.98 19.70 -5.70
N PHE A 113 -17.31 20.26 -4.69
CA PHE A 113 -16.30 19.52 -3.92
C PHE A 113 -16.87 18.28 -3.24
N LEU A 114 -18.08 18.37 -2.68
CA LEU A 114 -18.77 17.23 -2.07
C LEU A 114 -19.11 16.16 -3.11
N VAL A 115 -19.60 16.56 -4.29
CA VAL A 115 -19.93 15.62 -5.38
C VAL A 115 -18.68 14.91 -5.90
N ILE A 116 -17.58 15.64 -6.12
CA ILE A 116 -16.31 15.06 -6.58
C ILE A 116 -15.73 14.08 -5.54
N HIS A 117 -15.83 14.38 -4.24
CA HIS A 117 -15.35 13.47 -3.19
C HIS A 117 -16.25 12.23 -3.00
N GLY A 118 -17.48 12.25 -3.49
CA GLY A 118 -18.35 11.08 -3.51
C GLY A 118 -17.93 10.00 -4.52
N VAL A 119 -17.00 10.32 -5.43
CA VAL A 119 -16.48 9.34 -6.40
C VAL A 119 -15.71 8.24 -5.65
N PRO A 120 -15.98 6.95 -5.95
CA PRO A 120 -15.30 5.85 -5.28
C PRO A 120 -13.81 5.83 -5.61
N ALA A 121 -12.99 5.57 -4.60
CA ALA A 121 -11.53 5.55 -4.72
C ALA A 121 -11.00 4.56 -5.78
N SER A 122 -11.77 3.50 -6.10
CA SER A 122 -11.39 2.50 -7.10
C SER A 122 -11.26 3.07 -8.51
N VAL A 123 -12.16 3.98 -8.91
CA VAL A 123 -12.12 4.63 -10.24
C VAL A 123 -10.95 5.61 -10.30
N LEU A 124 -10.70 6.35 -9.22
CA LEU A 124 -9.56 7.25 -9.10
C LEU A 124 -8.23 6.51 -9.19
N LEU A 125 -8.13 5.32 -8.58
CA LEU A 125 -6.93 4.49 -8.64
C LEU A 125 -6.59 4.06 -10.08
N ILE A 126 -7.59 3.65 -10.85
CA ILE A 126 -7.40 3.28 -12.27
C ILE A 126 -6.91 4.49 -13.07
N ALA A 127 -7.57 5.64 -12.91
CA ALA A 127 -7.19 6.87 -13.61
C ALA A 127 -5.76 7.31 -13.26
N LEU A 128 -5.41 7.26 -11.97
CA LEU A 128 -4.07 7.59 -11.48
C LEU A 128 -3.00 6.64 -12.04
N TYR A 129 -3.30 5.34 -12.13
CA TYR A 129 -2.39 4.37 -12.75
C TYR A 129 -2.09 4.73 -14.21
N TYR A 130 -3.12 5.02 -15.01
CA TYR A 130 -2.92 5.42 -16.41
C TYR A 130 -2.12 6.73 -16.52
N LEU A 131 -2.41 7.72 -15.65
CA LEU A 131 -1.67 8.98 -15.61
C LEU A 131 -0.18 8.77 -15.29
N LEU A 132 0.13 7.95 -14.27
CA LEU A 132 1.50 7.62 -13.91
C LEU A 132 2.20 6.80 -15.00
N LYS A 133 1.47 5.91 -15.68
CA LYS A 133 1.98 5.11 -16.79
C LYS A 133 2.35 5.98 -17.99
N THR A 134 1.49 6.92 -18.39
CA THR A 134 1.74 7.80 -19.55
C THR A 134 2.82 8.83 -19.27
N THR A 135 2.96 9.26 -18.02
CA THR A 135 4.01 10.20 -17.59
C THR A 135 5.35 9.53 -17.28
N GLY A 136 5.42 8.19 -17.31
CA GLY A 136 6.65 7.45 -17.00
C GLY A 136 7.04 7.45 -15.52
N LEU A 137 6.16 7.90 -14.63
CA LEU A 137 6.38 7.95 -13.17
C LEU A 137 6.06 6.62 -12.49
N LEU A 138 5.69 5.59 -13.25
CA LEU A 138 5.40 4.27 -12.71
C LEU A 138 6.67 3.66 -12.13
N ASN A 139 6.66 3.33 -10.83
CA ASN A 139 7.74 2.65 -10.11
C ASN A 139 9.03 3.46 -9.87
N THR A 140 8.95 4.81 -9.78
CA THR A 140 10.09 5.66 -9.38
C THR A 140 9.70 6.68 -8.31
N LEU A 141 10.66 7.05 -7.44
CA LEU A 141 10.47 8.02 -6.34
C LEU A 141 10.47 9.48 -6.81
N LEU A 142 11.11 9.73 -7.94
CA LEU A 142 11.11 10.99 -8.65
C LEU A 142 11.01 10.60 -10.12
N GLY A 143 9.93 10.98 -10.80
CA GLY A 143 9.83 10.87 -12.25
C GLY A 143 11.02 11.57 -12.90
N GLY A 144 11.97 10.79 -13.41
CA GLY A 144 13.20 11.32 -13.96
C GLY A 144 13.99 10.22 -14.64
N GLY A 145 13.75 10.05 -15.92
CA GLY A 145 14.51 9.16 -16.78
C GLY A 145 13.68 8.82 -18.00
N SER A 146 13.91 9.60 -19.06
CA SER A 146 13.36 9.50 -20.41
C SER A 146 12.83 8.13 -20.82
N GLY A 147 11.71 8.18 -21.54
CA GLY A 147 11.30 7.05 -22.36
C GLY A 147 12.46 6.59 -23.23
N GLU A 148 12.74 5.31 -23.17
CA GLU A 148 13.09 4.43 -24.28
C GLU A 148 13.10 3.01 -23.70
N ASP A 149 12.12 2.23 -24.14
CA ASP A 149 12.12 0.77 -24.24
C ASP A 149 11.96 -0.12 -23.00
N GLY A 150 10.98 -1.02 -23.11
CA GLY A 150 11.08 -2.34 -22.49
C GLY A 150 10.38 -2.50 -21.16
N CYS A 151 9.07 -2.74 -21.24
CA CYS A 151 8.25 -3.43 -20.24
C CYS A 151 9.03 -4.45 -19.37
N GLY A 152 9.11 -4.18 -18.07
CA GLY A 152 9.31 -5.19 -17.01
C GLY A 152 10.57 -5.00 -16.14
N PRO A 153 10.47 -5.10 -14.79
CA PRO A 153 11.64 -5.11 -13.94
C PRO A 153 12.53 -6.35 -14.25
N PRO A 154 13.88 -6.21 -14.26
CA PRO A 154 14.80 -7.31 -14.55
C PRO A 154 14.65 -8.49 -13.57
N ALA A 155 14.13 -8.25 -12.37
CA ALA A 155 13.83 -9.28 -11.38
C ALA A 155 12.76 -10.28 -11.84
N GLY A 156 11.80 -9.87 -12.68
CA GLY A 156 10.77 -10.77 -13.22
C GLY A 156 11.28 -11.68 -14.33
N ARG A 157 12.24 -11.20 -15.14
CA ARG A 157 12.84 -11.98 -16.24
C ARG A 157 13.73 -13.11 -15.73
N LEU A 158 14.57 -12.86 -14.72
CA LEU A 158 15.41 -13.90 -14.12
C LEU A 158 14.61 -15.00 -13.40
N GLY A 159 13.44 -14.66 -12.83
CA GLY A 159 12.55 -15.65 -12.21
C GLY A 159 11.87 -16.58 -13.23
N ALA A 160 11.40 -16.02 -14.34
CA ALA A 160 10.74 -16.80 -15.40
C ALA A 160 11.73 -17.66 -16.20
N GLU A 161 12.93 -17.15 -16.51
CA GLU A 161 13.96 -17.93 -17.22
C GLU A 161 14.56 -19.05 -16.35
N GLY A 162 14.64 -18.86 -15.03
CA GLY A 162 15.01 -19.92 -14.09
C GLY A 162 13.97 -21.05 -14.01
N LEU A 163 12.68 -20.74 -14.18
CA LEU A 163 11.58 -21.71 -14.23
C LEU A 163 11.51 -22.44 -15.57
N LEU A 164 11.75 -21.75 -16.69
CA LEU A 164 11.77 -22.34 -18.04
C LEU A 164 12.96 -23.27 -18.25
N ARG A 165 14.12 -23.02 -17.60
CA ARG A 165 15.22 -23.99 -17.57
C ARG A 165 14.94 -25.24 -16.74
N ARG A 166 13.98 -25.21 -15.81
CA ARG A 166 13.59 -26.35 -14.95
C ARG A 166 12.51 -27.23 -15.58
N TYR A 167 11.76 -26.73 -16.55
CA TYR A 167 10.76 -27.47 -17.32
C TYR A 167 10.97 -27.27 -18.83
N PRO A 168 11.87 -28.01 -19.47
CA PRO A 168 11.93 -28.02 -20.93
C PRO A 168 10.60 -28.58 -21.46
N VAL A 169 9.83 -27.74 -22.17
CA VAL A 169 8.67 -28.19 -22.94
C VAL A 169 9.22 -29.10 -24.04
N GLY A 170 9.04 -30.41 -23.88
CA GLY A 170 9.44 -31.40 -24.87
C GLY A 170 8.65 -31.17 -26.16
N HIS A 171 9.31 -30.65 -27.18
CA HIS A 171 8.78 -30.69 -28.54
C HIS A 171 8.67 -32.16 -28.96
N GLY A 172 7.43 -32.65 -29.07
CA GLY A 172 7.15 -33.95 -29.63
C GLY A 172 7.35 -33.94 -31.14
N ASP A 173 8.57 -34.23 -31.58
CA ASP A 173 8.84 -34.65 -32.96
C ASP A 173 8.21 -36.04 -33.17
N ARG A 174 7.03 -36.08 -33.80
CA ARG A 174 6.53 -37.32 -34.40
C ARG A 174 7.15 -37.48 -35.78
N GLY A 175 7.98 -38.50 -35.87
CA GLY A 175 8.81 -38.83 -37.02
C GLY A 175 8.03 -39.15 -38.29
N ALA A 176 8.69 -38.80 -39.39
CA ALA A 176 8.46 -39.31 -40.72
C ALA A 176 8.65 -40.84 -40.74
N GLY A 177 7.57 -41.56 -41.02
CA GLY A 177 7.59 -42.98 -41.39
C GLY A 177 7.44 -43.11 -42.90
N ARG A 178 8.56 -43.05 -43.62
CA ARG A 178 8.68 -43.44 -45.03
C ARG A 178 8.67 -44.96 -45.08
N ARG A 179 7.63 -45.56 -45.66
CA ARG A 179 7.60 -46.97 -46.06
C ARG A 179 8.04 -47.04 -47.51
N ASP A 180 9.23 -47.58 -47.74
CA ASP A 180 9.65 -48.29 -48.95
C ASP A 180 10.61 -49.40 -48.49
#